data_AF-A0A9D1G3R3-F1
#
_entry.id   AF-A0A9D1G3R3-F1
#
_cell.length_a   1.000
_cell.length_b   1.000
_cell.length_c   1.000
_cell.angle_alpha   90.00
_cell.angle_beta   90.00
_cell.angle_gamma   90.00
#
_symmetry.space_group_name_H-M   'P 1'
#
loop_
_entity.id
_entity.type
_entity.pdbx_description
1 polymer ?
#
loop_
_entity_poly.entity_id
_entity_poly.type
_entity_poly.pdbx_seq_one_letter_code
_entity_poly.pdbx_strand_id
1 'polypeptide(L)'
;MKKAWIAGLLLLTLALTGCGAEPAQQSALPVPVVTGADTQTPEPTETSLPQALPGSSETNLSYSALYPASSTDMTSQLPYSLGEGLELTRIGRYSGANISSGKQEQVRDVFAVTVRNSGALPLTRAEFTVTTSEGTASFEVEALPAGASADICAAEGGDIGTGGSFAGAGLTSAVFADGPGPESLEYEYAEGEIQVTNTGADIEEDIVISCRVSAGGNYLGAGAIELRLEGGLASGETKAVEAPIYSGLTLEVVGARTE
;
A
#
# COMPACT_ATOMS: atom_id res chain seq x y z
N MET A 1 -39.43 -35.93 -33.55
CA MET A 1 -40.29 -37.00 -32.97
C MET A 1 -39.50 -37.56 -31.79
N LYS A 2 -39.93 -37.66 -30.52
CA LYS A 2 -41.15 -37.46 -29.74
C LYS A 2 -40.63 -37.15 -28.30
N LYS A 3 -41.08 -36.11 -27.60
CA LYS A 3 -42.19 -36.12 -26.60
C LYS A 3 -41.97 -37.16 -25.48
N ALA A 4 -42.20 -36.93 -24.18
CA ALA A 4 -42.67 -35.77 -23.41
C ALA A 4 -42.68 -36.20 -21.91
N TRP A 5 -42.55 -35.22 -21.01
CA TRP A 5 -43.36 -34.94 -19.80
C TRP A 5 -43.80 -36.08 -18.86
N ILE A 6 -43.80 -35.80 -17.55
CA ILE A 6 -45.04 -35.68 -16.75
C ILE A 6 -44.72 -35.07 -15.37
N ALA A 7 -45.57 -34.11 -14.99
CA ALA A 7 -45.70 -33.47 -13.69
C ALA A 7 -46.54 -34.33 -12.72
N GLY A 8 -46.40 -34.14 -11.40
CA GLY A 8 -47.21 -34.85 -10.42
C GLY A 8 -47.18 -34.23 -9.03
N LEU A 9 -48.00 -33.18 -8.87
CA LEU A 9 -48.38 -32.49 -7.64
C LEU A 9 -49.18 -33.43 -6.71
N LEU A 10 -48.96 -33.39 -5.39
CA LEU A 10 -50.05 -33.62 -4.43
C LEU A 10 -49.90 -32.75 -3.18
N LEU A 11 -50.83 -31.81 -3.06
CA LEU A 11 -51.16 -31.04 -1.88
C LEU A 11 -51.85 -31.92 -0.84
N LEU A 12 -51.56 -31.71 0.44
CA LEU A 12 -52.53 -31.91 1.51
C LEU A 12 -52.41 -30.80 2.55
N THR A 13 -53.38 -29.90 2.52
CA THR A 13 -53.67 -28.88 3.54
C THR A 13 -54.55 -29.44 4.64
N LEU A 14 -54.27 -29.09 5.90
CA LEU A 14 -55.28 -28.91 6.94
C LEU A 14 -54.86 -27.81 7.91
N ALA A 15 -55.74 -26.81 8.04
CA ALA A 15 -55.71 -25.66 8.93
C ALA A 15 -56.11 -26.08 10.38
N LEU A 16 -56.06 -25.31 11.48
CA LEU A 16 -56.17 -23.87 11.78
C LEU A 16 -55.87 -23.68 13.31
N THR A 17 -55.90 -22.43 13.80
CA THR A 17 -55.86 -21.92 15.20
C THR A 17 -54.49 -21.82 15.89
N GLY A 18 -54.06 -20.71 16.49
CA GLY A 18 -54.65 -19.39 16.71
C GLY A 18 -53.76 -18.55 17.67
N CYS A 19 -53.97 -17.23 17.65
CA CYS A 19 -53.52 -16.19 18.60
C CYS A 19 -52.02 -15.87 18.72
N GLY A 20 -51.71 -14.59 18.49
CA GLY A 20 -50.37 -14.02 18.57
C GLY A 20 -49.88 -13.69 19.97
N ALA A 21 -48.60 -13.31 20.04
CA ALA A 21 -48.00 -12.59 21.14
C ALA A 21 -46.78 -11.80 20.63
N GLU A 22 -46.87 -10.49 20.74
CA GLU A 22 -45.77 -9.51 20.72
C GLU A 22 -44.94 -9.61 22.03
N PRO A 23 -43.72 -9.02 22.07
CA PRO A 23 -42.74 -9.25 23.13
C PRO A 23 -43.02 -8.45 24.41
N ALA A 24 -42.79 -9.08 25.57
CA ALA A 24 -42.95 -8.47 26.89
C ALA A 24 -41.65 -7.84 27.42
N GLN A 25 -41.79 -6.59 27.89
CA GLN A 25 -40.84 -5.84 28.73
C GLN A 25 -40.77 -6.35 30.18
N GLN A 26 -39.62 -6.16 30.83
CA GLN A 26 -39.37 -5.50 32.15
C GLN A 26 -37.99 -5.96 32.67
N SER A 27 -37.15 -5.14 33.30
CA SER A 27 -37.47 -4.28 34.44
C SER A 27 -36.36 -3.23 34.68
N ALA A 28 -36.77 -2.06 35.16
CA ALA A 28 -35.91 -0.91 35.47
C ALA A 28 -35.47 -0.88 36.94
N LEU A 29 -34.29 -0.30 37.20
CA LEU A 29 -33.88 0.25 38.50
C LEU A 29 -33.18 1.62 38.28
N PRO A 30 -33.16 2.51 39.29
CA PRO A 30 -33.50 3.93 39.11
C PRO A 30 -32.33 4.89 38.86
N VAL A 31 -32.66 6.03 38.25
CA VAL A 31 -31.77 7.18 38.00
C VAL A 31 -31.69 8.09 39.23
N PRO A 32 -30.51 8.60 39.63
CA PRO A 32 -30.44 9.79 40.46
C PRO A 32 -30.47 11.05 39.58
N VAL A 33 -31.43 11.93 39.90
CA VAL A 33 -31.52 13.30 39.40
C VAL A 33 -30.34 14.12 39.93
N VAL A 34 -29.59 14.77 39.03
CA VAL A 34 -28.86 16.01 39.38
C VAL A 34 -29.15 17.06 38.31
N THR A 35 -29.73 18.14 38.82
CA THR A 35 -30.06 19.44 38.27
C THR A 35 -28.89 20.21 37.66
N GLY A 36 -29.15 20.90 36.55
CA GLY A 36 -28.70 22.28 36.35
C GLY A 36 -27.66 22.54 35.25
N ALA A 37 -28.05 23.48 34.38
CA ALA A 37 -27.23 24.44 33.62
C ALA A 37 -26.77 24.08 32.18
N ASP A 38 -27.34 24.90 31.28
CA ASP A 38 -26.79 25.48 30.08
C ASP A 38 -26.70 24.69 28.76
N THR A 39 -27.62 25.09 27.90
CA THR A 39 -27.64 24.94 26.44
C THR A 39 -26.37 25.49 25.81
N GLN A 40 -25.57 24.63 25.18
CA GLN A 40 -24.69 25.02 24.08
C GLN A 40 -24.59 23.86 23.08
N THR A 41 -25.08 24.13 21.87
CA THR A 41 -24.81 23.33 20.66
C THR A 41 -23.33 23.48 20.32
N PRO A 42 -22.54 22.39 20.18
CA PRO A 42 -21.19 22.52 19.66
C PRO A 42 -21.23 22.64 18.13
N GLU A 43 -20.75 23.77 17.63
CA GLU A 43 -20.28 23.98 16.25
C GLU A 43 -19.10 23.04 15.96
N PRO A 44 -18.94 22.51 14.73
CA PRO A 44 -17.78 21.70 14.39
C PRO A 44 -16.59 22.64 14.10
N THR A 45 -15.50 22.51 14.85
CA THR A 45 -14.25 23.22 14.54
C THR A 45 -13.06 22.27 14.62
N GLU A 46 -12.29 22.31 13.55
CA GLU A 46 -10.89 21.89 13.36
C GLU A 46 -10.52 20.40 13.34
N THR A 47 -10.28 19.96 12.09
CA THR A 47 -9.15 19.15 11.62
C THR A 47 -8.15 18.76 12.69
N SER A 48 -8.31 17.57 13.26
CA SER A 48 -7.29 16.93 14.08
C SER A 48 -6.24 16.29 13.18
N LEU A 49 -5.03 16.85 13.16
CA LEU A 49 -3.82 16.14 12.70
C LEU A 49 -3.61 14.88 13.57
N PRO A 50 -3.12 13.75 13.02
CA PRO A 50 -2.95 12.54 13.80
C PRO A 50 -1.91 12.74 14.91
N GLN A 51 -2.32 12.48 16.16
CA GLN A 51 -1.47 12.54 17.34
C GLN A 51 -0.53 11.32 17.39
N ALA A 52 0.78 11.57 17.48
CA ALA A 52 1.78 10.55 17.72
C ALA A 52 1.59 9.87 19.09
N LEU A 53 1.61 8.53 19.12
CA LEU A 53 1.58 7.73 20.35
C LEU A 53 2.92 7.86 21.12
N PRO A 54 2.89 7.93 22.47
CA PRO A 54 4.11 8.09 23.25
C PRO A 54 4.94 6.79 23.24
N GLY A 55 6.14 6.86 22.63
CA GLY A 55 7.14 5.79 22.65
C GLY A 55 7.88 5.52 21.34
N SER A 56 7.51 6.15 20.23
CA SER A 56 8.18 5.99 18.94
C SER A 56 9.28 7.04 18.76
N SER A 57 10.54 6.67 18.99
CA SER A 57 11.66 7.37 18.35
C SER A 57 11.64 7.02 16.86
N GLU A 58 11.59 8.05 16.01
CA GLU A 58 11.22 8.06 14.59
C GLU A 58 12.13 7.31 13.59
N THR A 59 12.89 6.31 14.01
CA THR A 59 13.79 5.57 13.10
C THR A 59 13.92 4.09 13.46
N ASN A 60 13.04 3.56 14.31
CA ASN A 60 13.05 2.12 14.62
C ASN A 60 12.39 1.33 13.48
N LEU A 61 13.01 1.36 12.30
CA LEU A 61 12.73 0.46 11.19
C LEU A 61 13.16 -0.94 11.62
N SER A 62 12.25 -1.65 12.28
CA SER A 62 12.48 -3.05 12.60
C SER A 62 11.86 -3.88 11.52
N TYR A 63 12.66 -4.20 10.50
CA TYR A 63 12.37 -5.38 9.71
C TYR A 63 12.68 -6.60 10.57
N SER A 64 11.69 -7.05 11.33
CA SER A 64 11.73 -8.36 11.96
C SER A 64 11.64 -9.37 10.83
N ALA A 65 12.78 -9.82 10.31
CA ALA A 65 12.82 -10.98 9.45
C ALA A 65 12.23 -12.14 10.26
N LEU A 66 10.97 -12.46 10.04
CA LEU A 66 10.40 -13.72 10.49
C LEU A 66 10.89 -14.78 9.51
N TYR A 67 12.14 -15.17 9.69
CA TYR A 67 12.34 -16.59 9.90
C TYR A 67 11.61 -16.91 11.20
N PRO A 68 10.55 -17.75 11.23
CA PRO A 68 10.50 -18.63 12.38
C PRO A 68 11.87 -19.30 12.42
N ALA A 69 12.53 -19.33 13.57
CA ALA A 69 13.83 -19.98 13.76
C ALA A 69 13.81 -21.51 13.50
N SER A 70 12.82 -22.01 12.72
CA SER A 70 12.64 -23.42 12.39
C SER A 70 12.02 -23.72 11.01
N SER A 71 11.66 -22.77 10.12
CA SER A 71 11.24 -23.15 8.75
C SER A 71 12.38 -23.00 7.75
N THR A 72 13.29 -23.97 7.77
CA THR A 72 14.31 -24.20 6.73
C THR A 72 13.73 -24.21 5.30
N ASP A 73 12.42 -24.43 5.16
CA ASP A 73 11.68 -24.53 3.89
C ASP A 73 11.52 -23.20 3.14
N MET A 74 11.43 -22.05 3.83
CA MET A 74 11.22 -20.76 3.15
C MET A 74 12.51 -20.20 2.55
N THR A 75 13.65 -20.35 3.23
CA THR A 75 14.96 -19.97 2.69
C THR A 75 15.32 -20.73 1.42
N SER A 76 14.81 -21.96 1.25
CA SER A 76 15.04 -22.71 0.01
C SER A 76 14.13 -22.30 -1.15
N GLN A 77 13.06 -21.55 -0.88
CA GLN A 77 12.08 -21.13 -1.89
C GLN A 77 12.24 -19.67 -2.34
N LEU A 78 13.06 -18.88 -1.63
CA LEU A 78 13.38 -17.52 -1.99
C LEU A 78 14.81 -17.43 -2.56
N PRO A 79 15.06 -16.61 -3.60
CA PRO A 79 14.08 -15.76 -4.27
C PRO A 79 13.05 -16.57 -5.07
N TYR A 80 11.78 -16.17 -4.98
CA TYR A 80 10.68 -16.77 -5.74
C TYR A 80 10.36 -15.88 -6.93
N SER A 81 10.47 -16.43 -8.15
CA SER A 81 10.16 -15.69 -9.38
C SER A 81 8.65 -15.50 -9.51
N LEU A 82 8.19 -14.24 -9.57
CA LEU A 82 6.83 -13.87 -9.96
C LEU A 82 6.64 -13.91 -11.47
N GLY A 83 7.74 -13.82 -12.23
CA GLY A 83 7.73 -13.67 -13.69
C GLY A 83 8.16 -12.26 -14.11
N GLU A 84 8.45 -12.09 -15.39
CA GLU A 84 8.77 -10.78 -16.01
C GLU A 84 9.92 -10.00 -15.34
N GLY A 85 10.85 -10.70 -14.67
CA GLY A 85 11.95 -10.06 -13.95
C GLY A 85 11.55 -9.50 -12.58
N LEU A 86 10.41 -9.93 -12.01
CA LEU A 86 10.02 -9.65 -10.64
C LEU A 86 10.23 -10.87 -9.75
N GLU A 87 10.79 -10.65 -8.56
CA GLU A 87 11.11 -11.69 -7.60
C GLU A 87 10.71 -11.29 -6.18
N LEU A 88 10.17 -12.23 -5.42
CA LEU A 88 10.06 -12.10 -3.97
C LEU A 88 11.38 -12.54 -3.35
N THR A 89 12.01 -11.66 -2.58
CA THR A 89 13.27 -11.96 -1.88
C THR A 89 13.06 -12.13 -0.38
N ARG A 90 11.91 -11.69 0.14
CA ARG A 90 11.54 -11.84 1.55
C ARG A 90 10.02 -11.85 1.71
N ILE A 91 9.53 -12.58 2.70
CA ILE A 91 8.13 -12.62 3.13
C ILE A 91 8.15 -12.61 4.67
N GLY A 92 7.31 -11.81 5.32
CA GLY A 92 7.31 -11.72 6.78
C GLY A 92 6.35 -10.67 7.35
N ARG A 93 6.71 -10.09 8.51
CA ARG A 93 5.99 -8.98 9.15
C ARG A 93 6.85 -7.73 9.13
N TYR A 94 6.20 -6.61 8.87
CA TYR A 94 6.81 -5.31 8.89
C TYR A 94 6.24 -4.47 10.04
N SER A 95 7.14 -3.83 10.78
CA SER A 95 6.85 -2.85 11.83
C SER A 95 7.79 -1.67 11.62
N GLY A 96 7.25 -0.51 11.28
CA GLY A 96 8.08 0.61 10.87
C GLY A 96 7.30 1.68 10.12
N ALA A 97 8.03 2.65 9.58
CA ALA A 97 7.46 3.63 8.67
C ALA A 97 7.10 2.96 7.34
N ASN A 98 5.83 3.01 6.97
CA ASN A 98 5.34 2.66 5.65
C ASN A 98 5.09 3.98 4.91
N ILE A 99 5.88 4.27 3.87
CA ILE A 99 5.76 5.52 3.11
C ILE A 99 5.31 5.18 1.71
N SER A 100 4.08 5.55 1.36
CA SER A 100 3.50 5.25 0.06
C SER A 100 2.75 6.47 -0.45
N SER A 101 3.03 6.89 -1.68
CA SER A 101 2.31 7.99 -2.32
C SER A 101 2.27 9.27 -1.48
N GLY A 102 3.41 9.62 -0.87
CA GLY A 102 3.59 10.79 -0.01
C GLY A 102 3.06 10.65 1.41
N LYS A 103 2.31 9.58 1.70
CA LYS A 103 1.74 9.34 3.02
C LYS A 103 2.67 8.47 3.84
N GLN A 104 3.03 8.95 5.01
CA GLN A 104 3.77 8.19 6.01
C GLN A 104 2.81 7.66 7.06
N GLU A 105 2.86 6.35 7.29
CA GLU A 105 2.12 5.66 8.34
C GLU A 105 3.09 4.84 9.20
N GLN A 106 2.87 4.82 10.52
CA GLN A 106 3.55 3.89 11.40
C GLN A 106 2.73 2.60 11.47
N VAL A 107 3.21 1.53 10.85
CA VAL A 107 2.56 0.23 10.90
C VAL A 107 3.24 -0.67 11.93
N ARG A 108 2.48 -1.64 12.44
CA ARG A 108 2.97 -2.63 13.39
C ARG A 108 2.45 -3.99 13.02
N ASP A 109 3.38 -4.92 12.88
CA ASP A 109 3.15 -6.31 12.58
C ASP A 109 2.14 -6.41 11.43
N VAL A 110 2.50 -5.96 10.24
CA VAL A 110 1.66 -6.10 9.03
C VAL A 110 2.32 -7.10 8.09
N PHE A 111 1.53 -7.98 7.46
CA PHE A 111 2.07 -8.90 6.47
C PHE A 111 2.73 -8.13 5.32
N ALA A 112 3.98 -8.46 5.03
CA ALA A 112 4.82 -7.70 4.13
C ALA A 112 5.78 -8.59 3.35
N VAL A 113 6.25 -8.08 2.23
CA VAL A 113 7.25 -8.75 1.37
C VAL A 113 8.32 -7.77 0.94
N THR A 114 9.49 -8.31 0.59
CA THR A 114 10.48 -7.57 -0.20
C THR A 114 10.38 -8.05 -1.64
N VAL A 115 9.96 -7.17 -2.54
CA VAL A 115 9.92 -7.42 -3.99
C VAL A 115 11.15 -6.78 -4.64
N ARG A 116 11.75 -7.49 -5.59
CA ARG A 116 12.89 -7.01 -6.38
C ARG A 116 12.55 -6.98 -7.85
N ASN A 117 12.91 -5.90 -8.53
CA ASN A 117 12.95 -5.84 -9.98
C ASN A 117 14.34 -6.31 -10.44
N SER A 118 14.47 -7.57 -10.83
CA SER A 118 15.69 -8.13 -11.43
C SER A 118 15.74 -7.96 -12.96
N GLY A 119 14.68 -7.40 -13.56
CA GLY A 119 14.61 -7.04 -14.96
C GLY A 119 15.50 -5.86 -15.35
N ALA A 120 15.62 -5.63 -16.66
CA ALA A 120 16.42 -4.54 -17.23
C ALA A 120 15.66 -3.21 -17.32
N LEU A 121 14.32 -3.25 -17.30
CA LEU A 121 13.47 -2.08 -17.44
C LEU A 121 12.92 -1.63 -16.08
N PRO A 122 12.79 -0.32 -15.84
CA PRO A 122 12.05 0.19 -14.69
C PRO A 122 10.60 -0.31 -14.72
N LEU A 123 10.10 -0.72 -13.56
CA LEU A 123 8.71 -1.10 -13.38
C LEU A 123 7.88 0.17 -13.16
N THR A 124 6.82 0.35 -13.94
CA THR A 124 5.82 1.40 -13.70
C THR A 124 4.84 0.96 -12.62
N ARG A 125 4.28 -0.24 -12.73
CA ARG A 125 3.30 -0.80 -11.79
C ARG A 125 3.25 -2.32 -11.87
N ALA A 126 3.12 -3.01 -10.75
CA ALA A 126 2.79 -4.42 -10.70
C ALA A 126 1.80 -4.73 -9.58
N GLU A 127 0.94 -5.70 -9.83
CA GLU A 127 0.02 -6.28 -8.87
C GLU A 127 0.28 -7.79 -8.79
N PHE A 128 0.30 -8.34 -7.58
CA PHE A 128 0.53 -9.77 -7.38
C PHE A 128 -0.10 -10.26 -6.08
N THR A 129 -0.16 -11.58 -5.92
CA THR A 129 -0.68 -12.22 -4.72
C THR A 129 0.35 -13.15 -4.09
N VAL A 130 0.28 -13.29 -2.77
CA VAL A 130 1.09 -14.25 -2.01
C VAL A 130 0.14 -15.09 -1.18
N THR A 131 0.21 -16.41 -1.38
CA THR A 131 -0.59 -17.39 -0.66
C THR A 131 0.27 -18.12 0.36
N THR A 132 -0.25 -18.19 1.58
CA THR A 132 0.26 -19.01 2.68
C THR A 132 -0.79 -20.04 3.07
N SER A 133 -0.47 -20.94 3.99
CA SER A 133 -1.46 -21.86 4.57
C SER A 133 -2.55 -21.16 5.39
N GLU A 134 -2.36 -19.89 5.75
CA GLU A 134 -3.33 -19.10 6.52
C GLU A 134 -4.25 -18.24 5.64
N GLY A 135 -3.87 -17.98 4.38
CA GLY A 135 -4.67 -17.19 3.46
C GLY A 135 -3.87 -16.60 2.31
N THR A 136 -4.51 -15.75 1.52
CA THR A 136 -3.90 -15.02 0.40
C THR A 136 -3.97 -13.52 0.67
N ALA A 137 -2.86 -12.84 0.47
CA ALA A 137 -2.78 -11.38 0.47
C ALA A 137 -2.48 -10.84 -0.93
N SER A 138 -2.94 -9.61 -1.18
CA SER A 138 -2.65 -8.86 -2.40
C SER A 138 -1.61 -7.79 -2.15
N PHE A 139 -0.80 -7.53 -3.16
CA PHE A 139 0.29 -6.57 -3.12
C PHE A 139 0.32 -5.76 -4.40
N GLU A 140 0.78 -4.52 -4.26
CA GLU A 140 1.01 -3.59 -5.36
C GLU A 140 2.36 -2.91 -5.16
N VAL A 141 3.05 -2.62 -6.27
CA VAL A 141 4.27 -1.81 -6.28
C VAL A 141 4.35 -0.96 -7.54
N GLU A 142 4.69 0.31 -7.39
CA GLU A 142 4.83 1.28 -8.48
C GLU A 142 6.25 1.81 -8.60
N ALA A 143 6.65 2.37 -9.76
CA ALA A 143 7.92 3.07 -9.99
C ALA A 143 9.15 2.40 -9.34
N LEU A 144 9.36 1.10 -9.57
CA LEU A 144 10.49 0.34 -9.01
C LEU A 144 11.63 0.24 -10.05
N PRO A 145 12.76 0.94 -9.86
CA PRO A 145 13.90 0.90 -10.77
C PRO A 145 14.41 -0.52 -11.03
N ALA A 146 15.00 -0.72 -12.20
CA ALA A 146 15.73 -1.93 -12.54
C ALA A 146 16.85 -2.18 -11.51
N GLY A 147 16.94 -3.41 -11.01
CA GLY A 147 17.89 -3.84 -10.00
C GLY A 147 17.51 -3.51 -8.54
N ALA A 148 16.50 -2.67 -8.32
CA ALA A 148 16.12 -2.21 -6.98
C ALA A 148 15.10 -3.13 -6.29
N SER A 149 14.95 -2.94 -4.98
CA SER A 149 13.99 -3.68 -4.14
C SER A 149 13.12 -2.72 -3.32
N ALA A 150 11.90 -3.16 -2.99
CA ALA A 150 10.97 -2.44 -2.13
C ALA A 150 10.39 -3.35 -1.05
N ASP A 151 10.32 -2.84 0.18
CA ASP A 151 9.60 -3.44 1.29
C ASP A 151 8.16 -2.92 1.31
N ILE A 152 7.20 -3.79 1.00
CA ILE A 152 5.80 -3.42 0.80
C ILE A 152 4.89 -4.20 1.74
N CYS A 153 3.95 -3.50 2.36
CA CYS A 153 2.86 -4.10 3.13
C CYS A 153 1.75 -4.58 2.19
N ALA A 154 1.03 -5.62 2.60
CA ALA A 154 -0.13 -6.11 1.87
C ALA A 154 -1.21 -5.02 1.76
N ALA A 155 -1.79 -4.87 0.56
CA ALA A 155 -2.94 -4.00 0.33
C ALA A 155 -4.22 -4.61 0.92
N GLU A 156 -4.40 -5.93 0.75
CA GLU A 156 -5.44 -6.72 1.40
C GLU A 156 -4.84 -7.97 2.04
N GLY A 157 -5.41 -8.43 3.16
CA GLY A 157 -4.89 -9.57 3.93
C GLY A 157 -3.67 -9.25 4.78
N GLY A 158 -3.49 -7.98 5.18
CA GLY A 158 -2.38 -7.54 6.03
C GLY A 158 -2.39 -8.15 7.45
N ASP A 159 -3.54 -8.64 7.89
CA ASP A 159 -3.75 -9.31 9.18
C ASP A 159 -3.36 -10.79 9.16
N ILE A 160 -3.16 -11.40 7.98
CA ILE A 160 -2.71 -12.79 7.84
C ILE A 160 -1.46 -13.02 8.69
N GLY A 161 -1.52 -14.04 9.54
CA GLY A 161 -0.45 -14.39 10.43
C GLY A 161 0.74 -14.99 9.67
N THR A 162 1.86 -15.08 10.37
CA THR A 162 3.14 -15.58 9.83
C THR A 162 3.49 -16.98 10.34
N GLY A 163 2.54 -17.67 10.97
CA GLY A 163 2.68 -19.09 11.33
C GLY A 163 2.49 -20.02 10.13
N GLY A 164 1.96 -19.50 9.02
CA GLY A 164 1.67 -20.28 7.83
C GLY A 164 2.89 -20.55 6.95
N SER A 165 2.87 -21.70 6.29
CA SER A 165 3.86 -22.03 5.26
C SER A 165 3.54 -21.30 3.96
N PHE A 166 4.56 -20.71 3.31
CA PHE A 166 4.43 -20.20 1.95
C PHE A 166 3.96 -21.32 1.00
N ALA A 167 2.90 -21.04 0.23
CA ALA A 167 2.28 -21.98 -0.69
C ALA A 167 2.46 -21.57 -2.16
N GLY A 168 2.73 -20.30 -2.43
CA GLY A 168 3.02 -19.79 -3.76
C GLY A 168 2.76 -18.29 -3.87
N ALA A 169 3.19 -17.72 -4.99
CA ALA A 169 2.86 -16.36 -5.38
C ALA A 169 2.59 -16.31 -6.89
N GLY A 170 1.78 -15.35 -7.32
CA GLY A 170 1.40 -15.18 -8.71
C GLY A 170 1.31 -13.72 -9.10
N LEU A 171 1.96 -13.37 -10.20
CA LEU A 171 1.85 -12.05 -10.83
C LEU A 171 0.46 -11.92 -11.48
N THR A 172 -0.25 -10.87 -11.10
CA THR A 172 -1.56 -10.54 -11.69
C THR A 172 -1.36 -9.64 -12.90
N SER A 173 -0.52 -8.62 -12.77
CA SER A 173 -0.15 -7.72 -13.86
C SER A 173 1.20 -7.07 -13.59
N ALA A 174 1.92 -6.71 -14.65
CA ALA A 174 3.06 -5.80 -14.58
C ALA A 174 3.11 -4.92 -15.83
N VAL A 175 3.51 -3.67 -15.63
CA VAL A 175 3.75 -2.68 -16.67
C VAL A 175 5.12 -2.09 -16.43
N PHE A 176 5.96 -2.17 -17.45
CA PHE A 176 7.32 -1.62 -17.43
C PHE A 176 7.37 -0.37 -18.31
N ALA A 177 8.26 0.55 -17.96
CA ALA A 177 8.49 1.74 -18.77
C ALA A 177 9.18 1.37 -20.10
N ASP A 178 8.80 2.06 -21.18
CA ASP A 178 9.42 1.91 -22.49
C ASP A 178 10.85 2.51 -22.57
N GLY A 179 11.31 3.15 -21.50
CA GLY A 179 12.64 3.78 -21.37
C GLY A 179 12.79 4.53 -20.03
N PRO A 180 13.99 5.06 -19.72
CA PRO A 180 14.31 5.67 -18.42
C PRO A 180 13.66 7.05 -18.12
N GLY A 181 12.57 7.43 -18.80
CA GLY A 181 12.02 8.80 -18.74
C GLY A 181 12.83 9.78 -19.60
N PRO A 182 12.61 11.10 -19.47
CA PRO A 182 13.41 12.10 -20.19
C PRO A 182 14.87 12.06 -19.72
N GLU A 183 15.76 11.56 -20.59
CA GLU A 183 17.19 11.35 -20.29
C GLU A 183 17.98 12.66 -20.05
N SER A 184 17.37 13.81 -20.32
CA SER A 184 18.00 15.12 -20.25
C SER A 184 17.58 15.94 -19.03
N LEU A 185 17.10 15.30 -17.96
CA LEU A 185 16.83 15.95 -16.69
C LEU A 185 17.88 15.56 -15.64
N GLU A 186 18.45 16.56 -14.98
CA GLU A 186 19.30 16.40 -13.82
C GLU A 186 18.55 16.84 -12.56
N TYR A 187 18.82 16.16 -11.44
CA TYR A 187 18.13 16.37 -10.18
C TYR A 187 19.13 16.62 -9.06
N GLU A 188 18.94 17.69 -8.29
CA GLU A 188 19.69 17.98 -7.08
C GLU A 188 18.74 18.25 -5.91
N TYR A 189 18.99 17.59 -4.77
CA TYR A 189 18.18 17.80 -3.56
C TYR A 189 18.79 18.90 -2.70
N ALA A 190 18.01 19.95 -2.43
CA ALA A 190 18.45 21.06 -1.59
C ALA A 190 17.28 21.62 -0.76
N GLU A 191 17.48 21.73 0.56
CA GLU A 191 16.60 22.49 1.47
C GLU A 191 15.09 22.16 1.42
N GLY A 192 14.71 20.92 1.08
CA GLY A 192 13.30 20.52 0.95
C GLY A 192 12.71 20.76 -0.44
N GLU A 193 13.58 20.96 -1.43
CA GLU A 193 13.23 21.08 -2.83
C GLU A 193 14.10 20.11 -3.66
N ILE A 194 13.57 19.75 -4.82
CA ILE A 194 14.35 19.14 -5.91
C ILE A 194 14.55 20.22 -6.97
N GLN A 195 15.81 20.58 -7.21
CA GLN A 195 16.21 21.38 -8.35
C GLN A 195 16.23 20.47 -9.58
N VAL A 196 15.50 20.86 -10.61
CA VAL A 196 15.33 20.12 -11.85
C VAL A 196 15.94 20.95 -12.96
N THR A 197 17.02 20.46 -13.56
CA THR A 197 17.72 21.14 -14.66
C THR A 197 17.49 20.40 -15.96
N ASN A 198 17.01 21.09 -17.00
CA ASN A 198 16.91 20.52 -18.33
C ASN A 198 18.22 20.73 -19.11
N THR A 199 18.89 19.64 -19.46
CA THR A 199 20.13 19.64 -20.24
C THR A 199 19.91 19.35 -21.73
N GLY A 200 18.65 19.17 -22.14
CA GLY A 200 18.23 18.78 -23.48
C GLY A 200 17.49 19.89 -24.23
N ALA A 201 16.54 19.49 -25.08
CA ALA A 201 15.66 20.41 -25.80
C ALA A 201 14.53 20.92 -24.91
N ASP A 202 13.87 22.00 -25.33
CA ASP A 202 12.72 22.56 -24.62
C ASP A 202 11.63 21.50 -24.38
N ILE A 203 11.13 21.45 -23.14
CA ILE A 203 9.96 20.64 -22.74
C ILE A 203 8.83 21.63 -22.54
N GLU A 204 7.73 21.47 -23.28
CA GLU A 204 6.58 22.41 -23.23
C GLU A 204 5.50 21.90 -22.26
N GLU A 205 5.44 20.59 -22.05
CA GLU A 205 4.50 19.88 -21.19
C GLU A 205 4.85 19.97 -19.70
N ASP A 206 3.87 19.66 -18.84
CA ASP A 206 4.16 19.53 -17.41
C ASP A 206 5.06 18.31 -17.19
N ILE A 207 5.92 18.38 -16.17
CA ILE A 207 6.81 17.27 -15.81
C ILE A 207 6.34 16.68 -14.48
N VAL A 208 6.07 15.37 -14.46
CA VAL A 208 5.83 14.61 -13.23
C VAL A 208 7.07 13.82 -12.86
N ILE A 209 7.58 14.08 -11.66
CA ILE A 209 8.78 13.47 -11.10
C ILE A 209 8.34 12.43 -10.08
N SER A 210 8.72 11.17 -10.32
CA SER A 210 8.45 10.06 -9.42
C SER A 210 9.63 9.89 -8.46
N CYS A 211 9.36 9.99 -7.17
CA CYS A 211 10.34 9.80 -6.11
C CYS A 211 9.97 8.62 -5.21
N ARG A 212 10.97 7.98 -4.61
CA ARG A 212 10.77 6.97 -3.56
C ARG A 212 11.64 7.24 -2.37
N VAL A 213 11.17 6.78 -1.21
CA VAL A 213 11.94 6.87 0.02
C VAL A 213 12.64 5.55 0.27
N SER A 214 13.95 5.59 0.49
CA SER A 214 14.77 4.42 0.75
C SER A 214 15.28 4.39 2.19
N ALA A 215 15.44 3.17 2.71
CA ALA A 215 16.10 2.90 3.97
C ALA A 215 16.85 1.57 3.90
N GLY A 216 18.13 1.56 4.28
CA GLY A 216 18.91 0.32 4.32
C GLY A 216 19.04 -0.40 2.96
N GLY A 217 18.91 0.33 1.85
CA GLY A 217 19.06 -0.20 0.49
C GLY A 217 17.77 -0.68 -0.18
N ASN A 218 16.62 -0.63 0.51
CA ASN A 218 15.30 -0.92 -0.06
C ASN A 218 14.44 0.35 -0.07
N TYR A 219 13.56 0.48 -1.04
CA TYR A 219 12.47 1.45 -1.00
C TYR A 219 11.39 1.03 0.00
N LEU A 220 10.75 2.01 0.62
CA LEU A 220 9.64 1.81 1.55
C LEU A 220 8.32 1.99 0.81
N GLY A 221 7.37 1.10 1.08
CA GLY A 221 5.98 1.21 0.67
C GLY A 221 5.70 0.93 -0.81
N ALA A 222 4.41 0.87 -1.13
CA ALA A 222 3.90 0.36 -2.41
C ALA A 222 3.97 1.39 -3.55
N GLY A 223 3.66 2.66 -3.28
CA GLY A 223 3.53 3.72 -4.29
C GLY A 223 4.65 4.75 -4.28
N ALA A 224 4.85 5.42 -5.42
CA ALA A 224 5.81 6.51 -5.54
C ALA A 224 5.21 7.86 -5.10
N ILE A 225 6.05 8.78 -4.69
CA ILE A 225 5.69 10.18 -4.46
C ILE A 225 5.76 10.89 -5.82
N GLU A 226 4.67 11.51 -6.25
CA GLU A 226 4.65 12.27 -7.50
C GLU A 226 4.71 13.77 -7.20
N LEU A 227 5.71 14.43 -7.78
CA LEU A 227 5.91 15.87 -7.68
C LEU A 227 5.71 16.47 -9.07
N ARG A 228 4.90 17.53 -9.18
CA ARG A 228 4.55 18.16 -10.46
C ARG A 228 5.32 19.47 -10.63
N LEU A 229 5.98 19.63 -11.77
CA LEU A 229 6.58 20.86 -12.24
C LEU A 229 5.74 21.37 -13.42
N GLU A 230 5.06 22.50 -13.22
CA GLU A 230 4.13 23.06 -14.19
C GLU A 230 4.81 23.97 -15.22
N GLY A 231 4.26 23.96 -16.44
CA GLY A 231 4.60 24.91 -17.49
C GLY A 231 5.97 24.67 -18.13
N GLY A 232 6.34 23.42 -18.33
CA GLY A 232 7.54 23.05 -19.08
C GLY A 232 8.86 23.40 -18.41
N LEU A 233 9.94 23.13 -19.11
CA LEU A 233 11.30 23.47 -18.70
C LEU A 233 12.14 23.72 -19.96
N ALA A 234 12.57 24.97 -20.18
CA ALA A 234 13.37 25.32 -21.35
C ALA A 234 14.78 24.72 -21.27
N SER A 235 15.46 24.61 -22.41
CA SER A 235 16.83 24.13 -22.49
C SER A 235 17.78 24.98 -21.62
N GLY A 236 18.48 24.32 -20.70
CA GLY A 236 19.38 24.94 -19.73
C GLY A 236 18.69 25.62 -18.54
N GLU A 237 17.36 25.59 -18.47
CA GLU A 237 16.61 26.14 -17.35
C GLU A 237 16.68 25.21 -16.13
N THR A 238 16.65 25.81 -14.94
CA THR A 238 16.46 25.09 -13.67
C THR A 238 15.24 25.64 -12.96
N LYS A 239 14.36 24.75 -12.51
CA LYS A 239 13.22 25.05 -11.65
C LYS A 239 13.26 24.17 -10.41
N ALA A 240 12.78 24.72 -9.30
CA ALA A 240 12.62 23.97 -8.05
C ALA A 240 11.21 23.41 -7.95
N VAL A 241 11.09 22.21 -7.39
CA VAL A 241 9.82 21.63 -6.94
C VAL A 241 9.91 21.30 -5.46
N GLU A 242 8.88 21.64 -4.68
CA GLU A 242 8.82 21.30 -3.26
C GLU A 242 8.82 19.78 -3.08
N ALA A 243 9.59 19.29 -2.11
CA ALA A 243 9.75 17.88 -1.83
C ALA A 243 9.66 17.57 -0.33
N PRO A 244 9.03 16.44 0.05
CA PRO A 244 8.89 16.06 1.45
C PRO A 244 10.24 15.67 2.06
N ILE A 245 10.48 16.16 3.29
CA ILE A 245 11.66 15.79 4.08
C ILE A 245 11.32 14.66 5.04
N TYR A 246 12.10 13.58 4.97
CA TYR A 246 11.99 12.44 5.88
C TYR A 246 13.25 12.30 6.72
N SER A 247 13.11 12.49 8.04
CA SER A 247 14.25 12.42 8.96
C SER A 247 14.88 11.03 8.98
N GLY A 248 16.19 10.95 8.72
CA GLY A 248 16.94 9.69 8.73
C GLY A 248 16.68 8.75 7.55
N LEU A 249 15.94 9.22 6.53
CA LEU A 249 15.64 8.49 5.30
C LEU A 249 16.16 9.26 4.09
N THR A 250 16.21 8.60 2.94
CA THR A 250 16.66 9.23 1.69
C THR A 250 15.50 9.28 0.70
N LEU A 251 15.20 10.45 0.16
CA LEU A 251 14.31 10.60 -0.98
C LEU A 251 15.15 10.51 -2.26
N GLU A 252 14.74 9.67 -3.19
CA GLU A 252 15.44 9.42 -4.45
C GLU A 252 14.48 9.63 -5.62
N VAL A 253 14.91 10.37 -6.63
CA VAL A 253 14.20 10.45 -7.91
C VAL A 253 14.43 9.13 -8.65
N VAL A 254 13.34 8.45 -8.99
CA VAL A 254 13.36 7.13 -9.66
C VAL A 254 12.89 7.17 -11.11
N GLY A 255 12.32 8.30 -11.53
CA GLY A 255 11.90 8.53 -12.90
C GLY A 255 11.16 9.84 -13.08
N ALA A 256 10.89 10.19 -14.33
CA ALA A 256 10.03 11.31 -14.68
C ALA A 256 9.28 11.04 -15.99
N ARG A 257 8.19 11.77 -16.20
CA ARG A 257 7.39 11.76 -17.43
C ARG A 257 6.83 13.14 -17.73
N THR A 258 6.50 13.38 -18.98
CA THR A 258 5.77 14.58 -19.43
C THR A 258 4.27 14.29 -19.51
N GLU A 259 3.42 15.27 -19.18
CA GLU A 259 1.95 15.18 -19.23
C GLU A 259 1.29 16.35 -19.96
#